data_AF-A0A0F7TCJ1-F1
#
_entry.id   AF-A0A0F7TCJ1-F1
#
_cell.length_a   1.000
_cell.length_b   1.000
_cell.length_c   1.000
_cell.angle_alpha   90.00
_cell.angle_beta   90.00
_cell.angle_gamma   90.00
#
_symmetry.space_group_name_H-M   'P 1'
#
loop_
_entity.id
_entity.type
_entity.pdbx_description
1 polymer ?
#
loop_
_entity_poly.entity_id
_entity_poly.type
_entity_poly.pdbx_seq_one_letter_code
_entity_poly.pdbx_strand_id
1 'polypeptide(L)'
;MLQACIDKMVDEAPTLRLYPEENIAANMAGFRLFREIRQLREEVAETSDLLQVFRKSHLDVRQRTYSTWVRDALGKNTPSRTAAIRSLNKDIVHAGDIRLDAMLVNERFAKSSTERQHFSALYGLTAEDVNALDHKKCRGSLEALNRAASILFDTSKKSLETGMEEERKKLVDLLLKGEYEEAEKLSGTVLCGT
;
A
#
# COMPACT_ATOMS: atom_id res chain seq x y z
N MET A 1 19.47 -49.77 25.73
CA MET A 1 20.07 -48.46 25.41
C MET A 1 19.15 -47.56 24.59
N LEU A 2 18.48 -48.05 23.54
CA LEU A 2 17.57 -47.23 22.73
C LEU A 2 16.37 -46.64 23.53
N GLN A 3 15.77 -47.44 24.42
CA GLN A 3 14.62 -47.02 25.23
C GLN A 3 14.95 -45.86 26.18
N ALA A 4 16.13 -45.90 26.81
CA ALA A 4 16.56 -44.85 27.72
C ALA A 4 16.85 -43.52 27.02
N CYS A 5 17.23 -43.54 25.73
CA CYS A 5 17.37 -42.32 24.93
C CYS A 5 15.99 -41.76 24.53
N ILE A 6 15.02 -42.62 24.22
CA ILE A 6 13.65 -42.22 23.87
C ILE A 6 12.97 -41.56 25.07
N ASP A 7 13.05 -42.18 26.25
CA ASP A 7 12.42 -41.67 27.46
C ASP A 7 13.02 -40.32 27.90
N LYS A 8 14.34 -40.11 27.68
CA LYS A 8 15.01 -38.83 27.96
C LYS A 8 14.59 -37.72 27.00
N MET A 9 14.34 -38.03 25.73
CA MET A 9 13.84 -37.04 24.75
C MET A 9 12.38 -36.63 25.01
N VAL A 10 11.57 -37.50 25.62
CA VAL A 10 10.19 -37.21 26.02
C VAL A 10 10.15 -36.25 27.22
N ASP A 11 11.08 -36.39 28.17
CA ASP A 11 11.19 -35.49 29.33
C ASP A 11 11.75 -34.11 28.97
N GLU A 12 12.69 -34.03 28.01
CA GLU A 12 13.31 -32.76 27.60
C GLU A 12 12.42 -31.90 26.67
N ALA A 13 11.38 -32.48 26.05
CA ALA A 13 10.51 -31.76 25.12
C ALA A 13 9.05 -32.28 25.09
N PRO A 14 8.19 -31.89 26.06
CA PRO A 14 6.79 -32.35 26.17
C PRO A 14 5.85 -31.94 25.01
N THR A 15 6.36 -31.33 23.95
CA THR A 15 5.59 -30.91 22.76
C THR A 15 6.09 -31.54 21.45
N LEU A 16 7.05 -32.47 21.50
CA LEU A 16 7.51 -33.18 20.31
C LEU A 16 6.43 -34.19 19.88
N ARG A 17 5.77 -33.93 18.74
CA ARG A 17 4.96 -34.95 18.07
C ARG A 17 5.80 -35.55 16.95
N LEU A 18 6.10 -36.85 17.07
CA LEU A 18 6.75 -37.63 16.03
C LEU A 18 5.68 -38.15 15.07
N TYR A 19 5.80 -37.81 13.79
CA TYR A 19 5.03 -38.41 12.72
C TYR A 19 5.90 -39.52 12.08
N PRO A 20 5.66 -40.80 12.41
CA PRO A 20 6.60 -41.88 12.08
C PRO A 20 6.75 -42.11 10.57
N GLU A 21 5.73 -41.78 9.80
CA GLU A 21 5.68 -42.00 8.35
C GLU A 21 6.55 -41.01 7.56
N GLU A 22 6.87 -39.85 8.15
CA GLU A 22 7.64 -38.79 7.47
C GLU A 22 9.01 -38.53 8.12
N ASN A 23 9.31 -39.17 9.25
CA ASN A 23 10.53 -38.96 10.04
C ASN A 23 10.75 -37.47 10.41
N ILE A 24 9.66 -36.73 10.60
CA ILE A 24 9.68 -35.31 10.99
C ILE A 24 9.33 -35.20 12.47
N ALA A 25 10.23 -34.61 13.24
CA ALA A 25 9.98 -34.17 14.61
C ALA A 25 9.70 -32.66 14.60
N ALA A 26 8.44 -32.27 14.80
CA ALA A 26 8.07 -30.87 14.98
C ALA A 26 7.63 -30.65 16.43
N ASN A 27 8.35 -29.81 17.16
CA ASN A 27 7.87 -29.29 18.42
C ASN A 27 7.09 -27.98 18.20
N MET A 28 6.27 -27.58 19.17
CA MET A 28 5.49 -26.34 19.07
C MET A 28 6.35 -25.09 18.83
N ALA A 29 7.63 -25.12 19.23
CA ALA A 29 8.58 -24.06 18.95
C ALA A 29 8.93 -23.97 17.45
N GLY A 30 9.10 -25.10 16.76
CA GLY A 30 9.31 -25.15 15.31
C GLY A 30 8.14 -24.56 14.52
N PHE A 31 6.89 -24.89 14.90
CA PHE A 31 5.70 -24.30 14.26
C PHE A 31 5.58 -22.78 14.51
N ARG A 32 5.95 -22.31 15.71
CA ARG A 32 6.02 -20.86 15.99
C ARG A 32 7.07 -20.18 15.11
N LEU A 33 8.27 -20.76 15.02
CA LEU A 33 9.35 -20.25 14.17
C LEU A 33 8.93 -20.18 12.70
N PHE A 34 8.26 -21.20 12.16
CA PHE A 34 7.76 -21.17 10.78
C PHE A 34 6.71 -20.07 10.56
N ARG A 35 5.84 -19.82 11.55
CA ARG A 35 4.87 -18.72 11.50
C ARG A 35 5.58 -17.36 11.49
N GLU A 36 6.56 -17.16 12.36
CA GLU A 36 7.35 -15.93 12.43
C GLU A 36 8.13 -15.69 11.14
N ILE A 37 8.79 -16.72 10.58
CA ILE A 37 9.48 -16.64 9.28
C ILE A 37 8.50 -16.25 8.17
N ARG A 38 7.28 -16.78 8.18
CA ARG A 38 6.26 -16.41 7.18
C ARG A 38 5.83 -14.95 7.33
N GLN A 39 5.58 -14.48 8.54
CA GLN A 39 5.25 -13.08 8.82
C GLN A 39 6.37 -12.15 8.37
N LEU A 40 7.63 -12.44 8.72
CA LEU A 40 8.78 -11.67 8.27
C LEU A 40 8.90 -11.60 6.75
N ARG A 41 8.61 -12.70 6.04
CA ARG A 41 8.60 -12.70 4.56
C ARG A 41 7.49 -11.83 3.99
N GLU A 42 6.33 -11.80 4.62
CA GLU A 42 5.21 -10.94 4.23
C GLU A 42 5.56 -9.45 4.45
N GLU A 43 6.15 -9.11 5.60
CA GLU A 43 6.64 -7.76 5.91
C GLU A 43 7.75 -7.28 4.95
N VAL A 44 8.71 -8.17 4.61
CA VAL A 44 9.78 -7.85 3.64
C VAL A 44 9.20 -7.59 2.25
N ALA A 45 8.20 -8.37 1.82
CA ALA A 45 7.54 -8.17 0.54
C ALA A 45 6.81 -6.81 0.50
N GLU A 46 6.07 -6.48 1.55
CA GLU A 46 5.36 -5.20 1.65
C GLU A 46 6.32 -4.00 1.64
N THR A 47 7.42 -4.10 2.39
CA THR A 47 8.46 -3.07 2.42
C THR A 47 9.12 -2.90 1.03
N SER A 48 9.37 -4.00 0.33
CA SER A 48 9.92 -3.98 -1.03
C SER A 48 8.98 -3.27 -2.01
N ASP A 49 7.67 -3.53 -1.94
CA ASP A 49 6.68 -2.88 -2.78
C ASP A 49 6.63 -1.37 -2.52
N LEU A 50 6.64 -0.96 -1.25
CA LEU A 50 6.67 0.44 -0.85
C LEU A 50 7.93 1.16 -1.38
N LEU A 51 9.10 0.52 -1.24
CA LEU A 51 10.36 1.03 -1.78
C LEU A 51 10.31 1.20 -3.30
N GLN A 52 9.64 0.30 -4.01
CA GLN A 52 9.49 0.41 -5.46
C GLN A 52 8.62 1.61 -5.85
N VAL A 53 7.53 1.84 -5.13
CA VAL A 53 6.66 3.01 -5.32
C VAL A 53 7.42 4.31 -5.03
N PHE A 54 8.12 4.38 -3.89
CA PHE A 54 8.95 5.52 -3.52
C PHE A 54 10.04 5.78 -4.58
N ARG A 55 10.72 4.73 -5.04
CA ARG A 55 11.74 4.83 -6.10
C ARG A 55 11.16 5.40 -7.38
N LYS A 56 9.97 4.97 -7.81
CA LYS A 56 9.31 5.47 -9.02
C LYS A 56 9.01 6.96 -8.87
N SER A 57 8.33 7.36 -7.80
CA SER A 57 8.00 8.77 -7.52
C SER A 57 9.26 9.65 -7.49
N HIS A 58 10.32 9.20 -6.82
CA HIS A 58 11.57 9.94 -6.77
C HIS A 58 12.25 10.08 -8.15
N LEU A 59 12.24 9.03 -8.97
CA LEU A 59 12.79 9.08 -10.33
C LEU A 59 12.02 10.07 -11.21
N ASP A 60 10.70 10.12 -11.08
CA ASP A 60 9.85 11.06 -11.83
C ASP A 60 10.20 12.51 -11.44
N VAL A 61 10.36 12.81 -10.14
CA VAL A 61 10.82 14.13 -9.63
C VAL A 61 12.16 14.52 -10.24
N ARG A 62 13.12 13.59 -10.25
CA ARG A 62 14.46 13.82 -10.80
C ARG A 62 14.41 14.02 -12.31
N GLN A 63 13.65 13.21 -13.04
CA GLN A 63 13.49 13.33 -14.49
C GLN A 63 12.89 14.69 -14.86
N ARG A 64 11.89 15.16 -14.12
CA ARG A 64 11.32 16.50 -14.28
C ARG A 64 12.40 17.56 -14.10
N THR A 65 13.10 17.51 -12.97
CA THR A 65 14.16 18.48 -12.62
C THR A 65 15.21 18.59 -13.74
N TYR A 66 15.71 17.46 -14.22
CA TYR A 66 16.66 17.43 -15.33
C TYR A 66 16.07 17.96 -16.63
N SER A 67 14.84 17.55 -16.98
CA SER A 67 14.18 17.99 -18.21
C SER A 67 13.92 19.49 -18.22
N THR A 68 13.50 20.05 -17.08
CA THR A 68 13.33 21.49 -16.86
C THR A 68 14.66 22.22 -17.00
N TRP A 69 15.72 21.74 -16.35
CA TRP A 69 17.05 22.34 -16.46
C TRP A 69 17.57 22.33 -17.90
N VAL A 70 17.41 21.22 -18.64
CA VAL A 70 17.79 21.14 -20.06
C VAL A 70 16.99 22.13 -20.92
N ARG A 71 15.70 22.30 -20.63
CA ARG A 71 14.86 23.28 -21.34
C ARG A 71 15.36 24.71 -21.10
N ASP A 72 15.61 25.06 -19.84
CA ASP A 72 15.83 26.45 -19.42
C ASP A 72 17.31 26.87 -19.54
N ALA A 73 18.25 26.04 -19.09
CA ALA A 73 19.68 26.35 -19.09
C ALA A 73 20.33 26.11 -20.46
N LEU A 74 19.89 25.09 -21.21
CA LEU A 74 20.46 24.76 -22.53
C LEU A 74 19.62 25.30 -23.70
N GLY A 75 18.51 25.99 -23.42
CA GLY A 75 17.60 26.52 -24.43
C GLY A 75 16.97 25.45 -25.33
N LYS A 76 16.96 24.17 -24.91
CA LYS A 76 16.43 23.05 -25.69
C LYS A 76 14.93 22.90 -25.46
N ASN A 77 14.16 23.92 -25.81
CA ASN A 77 12.71 23.85 -25.68
C ASN A 77 12.09 23.15 -26.90
N THR A 78 11.63 21.91 -26.73
CA THR A 78 10.89 21.18 -27.76
C THR A 78 9.46 20.89 -27.28
N PRO A 79 8.48 20.79 -28.20
CA PRO A 79 7.10 20.42 -27.84
C PRO A 79 7.04 19.08 -27.10
N SER A 80 7.82 18.09 -27.55
CA SER A 80 7.94 16.78 -26.89
C SER A 80 8.46 16.91 -25.45
N ARG A 81 9.48 17.73 -25.20
CA ARG A 81 10.02 17.95 -23.84
C ARG A 81 9.03 18.70 -22.96
N THR A 82 8.32 19.69 -23.50
CA THR A 82 7.27 20.40 -22.77
C THR A 82 6.13 19.46 -22.40
N ALA A 83 5.73 18.57 -23.29
CA ALA A 83 4.72 17.53 -23.01
C ALA A 83 5.20 16.57 -21.92
N ALA A 84 6.45 16.10 -21.97
CA ALA A 84 7.03 15.21 -20.95
C ALA A 84 7.15 15.88 -19.56
N ILE A 85 7.57 17.15 -19.50
CA ILE A 85 7.57 17.90 -18.23
C ILE A 85 6.14 18.08 -17.71
N ARG A 86 5.18 18.34 -18.61
CA ARG A 86 3.77 18.51 -18.23
C ARG A 86 3.14 17.21 -17.73
N SER A 87 3.45 16.06 -18.33
CA SER A 87 2.98 14.76 -17.82
C SER A 87 3.54 14.48 -16.43
N LEU A 88 4.84 14.73 -16.23
CA LEU A 88 5.48 14.62 -14.92
C LEU A 88 4.91 15.61 -13.90
N ASN A 89 4.44 16.80 -14.30
CA ASN A 89 3.80 17.73 -13.37
C ASN A 89 2.43 17.27 -12.87
N LYS A 90 1.68 16.48 -13.66
CA LYS A 90 0.40 15.92 -13.23
C LYS A 90 0.59 14.82 -12.18
N ASP A 91 1.66 14.04 -12.31
CA ASP A 91 1.85 12.82 -11.50
C ASP A 91 2.69 13.03 -10.23
N ILE A 92 3.39 14.16 -10.05
CA ILE A 92 4.46 14.25 -9.04
C ILE A 92 4.13 15.12 -7.80
N VAL A 93 3.30 16.15 -7.92
CA VAL A 93 3.07 17.10 -6.80
C VAL A 93 1.76 16.81 -6.05
N HIS A 94 0.85 16.10 -6.71
CA HIS A 94 -0.52 15.91 -6.26
C HIS A 94 -1.00 14.46 -6.39
N ALA A 95 -0.13 13.52 -6.75
CA ALA A 95 -0.55 12.12 -6.79
C ALA A 95 -0.82 11.64 -5.36
N GLY A 96 -2.10 11.55 -4.99
CA GLY A 96 -2.49 10.94 -3.74
C GLY A 96 -1.93 9.53 -3.72
N ASP A 97 -1.16 9.19 -2.69
CA ASP A 97 -0.72 7.84 -2.43
C ASP A 97 -1.20 7.47 -1.04
N ILE A 98 -2.34 6.80 -0.98
CA ILE A 98 -3.03 6.44 0.25
C ILE A 98 -2.14 5.67 1.22
N ARG A 99 -1.18 4.86 0.72
CA ARG A 99 -0.28 4.06 1.57
C ARG A 99 0.81 4.94 2.17
N LEU A 100 1.46 5.77 1.34
CA LEU A 100 2.46 6.72 1.83
C LEU A 100 1.85 7.79 2.73
N ASP A 101 0.67 8.29 2.39
CA ASP A 101 -0.06 9.28 3.16
C ASP A 101 -0.53 8.70 4.50
N ALA A 102 -1.02 7.45 4.53
CA ALA A 102 -1.38 6.77 5.77
C ALA A 102 -0.16 6.61 6.69
N MET A 103 1.02 6.27 6.14
CA MET A 103 2.27 6.20 6.89
C MET A 103 2.67 7.59 7.43
N LEU A 104 2.66 8.61 6.56
CA LEU A 104 2.97 9.99 6.93
C LEU A 104 2.10 10.48 8.09
N VAL A 105 0.77 10.30 8.00
CA VAL A 105 -0.15 10.79 9.03
C VAL A 105 -0.10 10.00 10.33
N ASN A 106 0.27 8.73 10.28
CA ASN A 106 0.51 7.93 11.47
C ASN A 106 1.80 8.31 12.18
N GLU A 107 2.87 8.58 11.44
CA GLU A 107 4.20 8.83 12.02
C GLU A 107 4.42 10.28 12.45
N ARG A 108 3.85 11.25 11.72
CA ARG A 108 4.24 12.67 11.87
C ARG A 108 3.17 13.56 12.47
N PHE A 109 1.92 13.11 12.53
CA PHE A 109 0.81 13.91 13.02
C PHE A 109 0.12 13.25 14.21
N ALA A 110 -0.24 14.07 15.20
CA ALA A 110 -0.99 13.62 16.36
C ALA A 110 -2.39 13.14 15.95
N LYS A 111 -2.98 12.20 16.70
CA LYS A 111 -4.31 11.64 16.40
C LYS A 111 -5.42 12.70 16.28
N SER A 112 -5.30 13.79 17.02
CA SER A 112 -6.27 14.90 17.03
C SER A 112 -5.96 16.01 16.02
N SER A 113 -4.93 15.85 15.17
CA SER A 113 -4.54 16.91 14.26
C SER A 113 -5.51 17.07 13.10
N THR A 114 -5.56 18.28 12.54
CA THR A 114 -6.36 18.60 11.37
C THR A 114 -5.93 17.81 10.14
N GLU A 115 -4.63 17.58 9.96
CA GLU A 115 -4.06 16.81 8.84
C GLU A 115 -4.58 15.38 8.84
N ARG A 116 -4.61 14.74 10.02
CA ARG A 116 -5.14 13.38 10.15
C ARG A 116 -6.64 13.32 9.89
N GLN A 117 -7.40 14.35 10.29
CA GLN A 117 -8.83 14.46 9.97
C GLN A 117 -9.08 14.65 8.47
N HIS A 118 -8.20 15.36 7.76
CA HIS A 118 -8.32 15.59 6.33
C HIS A 118 -7.95 14.35 5.50
N PHE A 119 -7.19 13.41 6.04
CA PHE A 119 -6.94 12.12 5.39
C PHE A 119 -8.25 11.41 5.02
N SER A 120 -9.21 11.36 5.94
CA SER A 120 -10.52 10.76 5.69
C SER A 120 -11.36 11.54 4.69
N ALA A 121 -11.19 12.86 4.60
CA ALA A 121 -11.84 13.65 3.55
C ALA A 121 -11.26 13.34 2.15
N LEU A 122 -9.96 13.05 2.07
CA LEU A 122 -9.26 12.74 0.82
C LEU A 122 -9.57 11.33 0.30
N TYR A 123 -9.54 10.34 1.19
CA TYR A 123 -9.61 8.92 0.81
C TYR A 123 -10.91 8.23 1.19
N GLY A 124 -11.72 8.83 2.06
CA GLY A 124 -12.90 8.20 2.65
C GLY A 124 -12.58 7.13 3.71
N LEU A 125 -11.30 6.82 3.93
CA LEU A 125 -10.80 5.87 4.93
C LEU A 125 -10.01 6.59 6.02
N THR A 126 -9.89 6.00 7.20
CA THR A 126 -8.87 6.41 8.17
C THR A 126 -7.52 5.74 7.84
N ALA A 127 -6.43 6.28 8.39
CA ALA A 127 -5.12 5.67 8.20
C ALA A 127 -5.03 4.28 8.85
N GLU A 128 -5.77 4.08 9.94
CA GLU A 128 -5.94 2.79 10.60
C GLU A 128 -6.68 1.79 9.71
N ASP A 129 -7.76 2.20 9.04
CA ASP A 129 -8.50 1.33 8.12
C ASP A 129 -7.56 0.86 7.00
N VAL A 130 -6.80 1.78 6.41
CA VAL A 130 -5.84 1.47 5.34
C VAL A 130 -4.82 0.43 5.80
N ASN A 131 -4.26 0.58 6.99
CA ASN A 131 -3.30 -0.41 7.53
C ASN A 131 -3.94 -1.77 7.83
N ALA A 132 -5.25 -1.84 8.02
CA ALA A 132 -5.98 -3.09 8.28
C ALA A 132 -6.41 -3.84 7.00
N LEU A 133 -6.35 -3.19 5.83
CA LEU A 133 -6.74 -3.81 4.56
C LEU A 133 -5.74 -4.86 4.07
N ASP A 134 -6.24 -5.87 3.36
CA ASP A 134 -5.40 -6.81 2.61
C ASP A 134 -4.98 -6.19 1.27
N HIS A 135 -3.86 -5.46 1.27
CA HIS A 135 -3.43 -4.66 0.12
C HIS A 135 -3.20 -5.48 -1.16
N LYS A 136 -2.98 -6.79 -1.05
CA LYS A 136 -2.83 -7.68 -2.21
C LYS A 136 -4.15 -7.93 -2.91
N LYS A 137 -5.26 -7.87 -2.17
CA LYS A 137 -6.61 -8.13 -2.70
C LYS A 137 -7.33 -6.87 -3.18
N CYS A 138 -6.90 -5.69 -2.73
CA CYS A 138 -7.58 -4.43 -3.03
C CYS A 138 -6.71 -3.42 -3.79
N ARG A 139 -5.74 -3.90 -4.59
CA ARG A 139 -4.77 -3.02 -5.24
C ARG A 139 -5.44 -2.03 -6.21
N GLY A 140 -6.34 -2.49 -7.08
CA GLY A 140 -7.04 -1.61 -8.03
C GLY A 140 -7.93 -0.59 -7.32
N SER A 141 -8.55 -1.01 -6.22
CA SER A 141 -9.36 -0.16 -5.35
C SER A 141 -8.52 0.97 -4.72
N LEU A 142 -7.35 0.65 -4.17
CA LEU A 142 -6.43 1.65 -3.62
C LEU A 142 -5.92 2.61 -4.72
N GLU A 143 -5.62 2.08 -5.91
CA GLU A 143 -5.24 2.91 -7.06
C GLU A 143 -6.38 3.85 -7.51
N ALA A 144 -7.65 3.42 -7.41
CA ALA A 144 -8.80 4.27 -7.68
C ALA A 144 -8.95 5.39 -6.63
N LEU A 145 -8.78 5.07 -5.34
CA LEU A 145 -8.80 6.08 -4.27
C LEU A 145 -7.66 7.10 -4.42
N ASN A 146 -6.47 6.65 -4.83
CA ASN A 146 -5.35 7.51 -5.18
C ASN A 146 -5.73 8.52 -6.28
N ARG A 147 -6.37 8.05 -7.36
CA ARG A 147 -6.85 8.95 -8.44
C ARG A 147 -7.85 9.99 -7.93
N ALA A 148 -8.80 9.59 -7.09
CA ALA A 148 -9.76 10.51 -6.48
C ALA A 148 -9.06 11.58 -5.63
N ALA A 149 -8.11 11.19 -4.78
CA ALA A 149 -7.33 12.14 -3.99
C ALA A 149 -6.50 13.08 -4.88
N SER A 150 -5.91 12.58 -5.96
CA SER A 150 -5.18 13.42 -6.93
C SER A 150 -6.04 14.50 -7.54
N ILE A 151 -7.30 14.19 -7.89
CA ILE A 151 -8.24 15.20 -8.42
C ILE A 151 -8.48 16.31 -7.38
N LEU A 152 -8.64 15.93 -6.10
CA LEU A 152 -8.84 16.90 -5.02
C LEU A 152 -7.61 17.79 -4.83
N PHE A 153 -6.41 17.20 -4.87
CA PHE A 153 -5.15 17.94 -4.80
C PHE A 153 -4.94 18.90 -5.98
N ASP A 154 -5.08 18.40 -7.22
CA ASP A 154 -4.89 19.18 -8.45
C ASP A 154 -5.83 20.37 -8.55
N THR A 155 -7.07 20.19 -8.12
CA THR A 155 -8.10 21.24 -8.21
C THR A 155 -8.24 22.06 -6.93
N SER A 156 -7.45 21.75 -5.89
CA SER A 156 -7.58 22.32 -4.55
C SER A 156 -9.04 22.32 -4.04
N LYS A 157 -9.83 21.32 -4.46
CA LYS A 157 -11.24 21.18 -4.11
C LYS A 157 -11.38 20.45 -2.77
N LYS A 158 -12.43 20.80 -2.03
CA LYS A 158 -12.79 20.14 -0.76
C LYS A 158 -13.58 18.84 -0.95
N SER A 159 -14.15 18.61 -2.13
CA SER A 159 -14.97 17.45 -2.44
C SER A 159 -14.93 17.11 -3.92
N LEU A 160 -15.19 15.85 -4.24
CA LEU A 160 -15.36 15.40 -5.61
C LEU A 160 -16.71 15.87 -6.16
N GLU A 161 -16.89 15.72 -7.47
CA GLU A 161 -18.20 15.86 -8.10
C GLU A 161 -19.14 14.77 -7.57
N THR A 162 -20.43 15.09 -7.44
CA THR A 162 -21.41 14.26 -6.71
C THR A 162 -21.38 12.78 -7.12
N GLY A 163 -21.29 12.48 -8.42
CA GLY A 163 -21.21 11.10 -8.90
C GLY A 163 -19.93 10.37 -8.47
N MET A 164 -18.77 11.01 -8.61
CA MET A 164 -17.49 10.44 -8.18
C MET A 164 -17.42 10.28 -6.66
N GLU A 165 -18.01 11.20 -5.90
CA GLU A 165 -18.09 11.13 -4.45
C GLU A 165 -18.93 9.92 -3.99
N GLU A 166 -20.06 9.67 -4.64
CA GLU A 166 -20.91 8.51 -4.37
C GLU A 166 -20.22 7.19 -4.72
N GLU A 167 -19.52 7.14 -5.85
CA GLU A 167 -18.72 5.98 -6.25
C GLU A 167 -17.57 5.71 -5.27
N ARG A 168 -16.86 6.77 -4.85
CA ARG A 168 -15.81 6.66 -3.82
C ARG A 168 -16.38 6.08 -2.52
N LYS A 169 -17.54 6.57 -2.06
CA LYS A 169 -18.19 6.06 -0.84
C LYS A 169 -18.56 4.59 -0.97
N LYS A 170 -19.16 4.17 -2.10
CA LYS A 170 -19.48 2.76 -2.36
C LYS A 170 -18.23 1.88 -2.33
N LEU A 171 -17.14 2.33 -2.96
CA LEU A 171 -15.87 1.61 -2.96
C LEU A 171 -15.31 1.45 -1.54
N VAL A 172 -15.30 2.53 -0.77
CA VAL A 172 -14.88 2.53 0.64
C VAL A 172 -15.73 1.58 1.49
N ASP A 173 -17.05 1.58 1.32
CA ASP A 173 -17.95 0.70 2.06
C ASP A 173 -17.67 -0.79 1.77
N LEU A 174 -17.37 -1.14 0.52
CA LEU A 174 -17.01 -2.51 0.14
C LEU A 174 -15.68 -2.93 0.79
N LEU A 175 -14.68 -2.04 0.79
CA LEU A 175 -13.38 -2.29 1.42
C LEU A 175 -13.51 -2.50 2.94
N LEU A 176 -14.29 -1.67 3.62
CA LEU A 176 -14.53 -1.78 5.06
C LEU A 176 -15.28 -3.06 5.44
N LYS A 177 -16.12 -3.59 4.54
CA LYS A 177 -16.80 -4.89 4.71
C LYS A 177 -15.93 -6.10 4.35
N GLY A 178 -14.75 -5.89 3.77
CA GLY A 178 -13.89 -6.95 3.26
C GLY A 178 -14.38 -7.60 1.96
N GLU A 179 -15.29 -6.95 1.23
CA GLU A 179 -15.85 -7.42 -0.05
C GLU A 179 -14.90 -7.08 -1.21
N TYR A 180 -13.65 -7.57 -1.15
CA TYR A 180 -12.57 -7.16 -2.04
C TYR A 180 -12.83 -7.45 -3.52
N GLU A 181 -13.49 -8.55 -3.86
CA GLU A 181 -13.77 -8.89 -5.27
C GLU A 181 -14.72 -7.89 -5.92
N GLU A 182 -15.78 -7.49 -5.22
CA GLU A 182 -16.73 -6.49 -5.68
C GLU A 182 -16.10 -5.09 -5.68
N ALA A 183 -15.24 -4.79 -4.69
CA ALA A 183 -14.47 -3.55 -4.66
C ALA A 183 -13.56 -3.42 -5.89
N GLU A 184 -12.85 -4.48 -6.26
CA GLU A 184 -11.98 -4.48 -7.45
C GLU A 184 -12.78 -4.33 -8.75
N LYS A 185 -13.91 -5.02 -8.89
CA LYS A 185 -14.81 -4.86 -10.05
C LYS A 185 -15.29 -3.42 -10.18
N LEU A 186 -15.71 -2.82 -9.07
CA LEU A 186 -16.13 -1.43 -9.02
C LEU A 186 -14.97 -0.48 -9.35
N SER A 187 -13.76 -0.76 -8.86
CA SER A 187 -12.57 0.08 -9.11
C SER A 187 -12.17 0.15 -10.59
N GLY A 188 -12.50 -0.89 -11.38
CA GLY A 188 -12.26 -0.92 -12.82
C GLY A 188 -13.27 -0.08 -13.62
N THR A 189 -14.44 0.19 -13.06
CA THR A 189 -15.48 1.04 -13.68
C THR A 189 -15.47 2.47 -13.14
N VAL A 190 -15.03 2.66 -11.90
CA VAL A 190 -15.00 3.93 -11.17
C VAL A 190 -13.71 4.72 -11.47
N LEU A 191 -13.86 6.02 -11.69
CA LEU A 191 -12.77 6.99 -11.95
C LEU A 191 -11.94 6.72 -13.22
N CYS A 192 -12.51 5.99 -14.19
CA CYS A 192 -12.02 5.86 -15.56
C CYS A 192 -12.86 6.75 -16.50
N GLY A 193 -12.64 8.07 -16.45
CA GLY A 193 -13.20 9.04 -17.41
C GLY A 193 -12.84 10.44 -16.95
N THR A 194 -12.18 11.30 -17.73
CA THR A 194 -11.98 11.39 -19.20
C THR A 194 -10.54 11.57 -19.61
#